data_AF-A0A537WRU0-F1
#
_entry.id   AF-A0A537WRU0-F1
#
_cell.length_a   1.000
_cell.length_b   1.000
_cell.length_c   1.000
_cell.angle_alpha   90.00
_cell.angle_beta   90.00
_cell.angle_gamma   90.00
#
_symmetry.space_group_name_H-M   'P 1'
#
loop_
_entity.id
_entity.type
_entity.pdbx_description
1 polymer ?
#
loop_
_entity_poly.entity_id
_entity_poly.type
_entity_poly.pdbx_seq_one_letter_code
_entity_poly.pdbx_strand_id
1 'polypeptide(L)'
;MKGQSAFRDMESALVFAAPESEPPVLELRVNFGVFAGREATDAEIEALGRELLDKMDHVSIVSERHHEIGPEAGGAVHQLRIEIPADALPLWGRDLSELRGRLIEVTERWALGCIADRHEEVSEAATL
;
A
#
# COMPACT_ATOMS: atom_id res chain seq x y z
N MET A 1 4.43 13.39 -27.08
CA MET A 1 4.88 14.46 -26.17
C MET A 1 3.73 15.40 -25.76
N LYS A 2 2.61 14.88 -25.21
CA LYS A 2 1.55 15.72 -24.59
C LYS A 2 1.41 15.49 -23.07
N GLY A 3 2.02 14.43 -22.52
CA GLY A 3 1.88 14.06 -21.10
C GLY A 3 2.76 14.86 -20.13
N GLN A 4 3.93 15.36 -20.55
CA GLN A 4 4.85 16.07 -19.64
C GLN A 4 4.38 17.49 -19.25
N SER A 5 3.52 18.13 -20.05
CA SER A 5 3.02 19.49 -19.74
C SER A 5 1.90 19.45 -18.70
N ALA A 6 0.96 18.51 -18.83
CA ALA A 6 -0.20 18.39 -17.95
C ALA A 6 0.18 18.01 -16.50
N PHE A 7 1.20 17.15 -16.33
CA PHE A 7 1.71 16.79 -15.00
C PHE A 7 2.27 18.00 -14.24
N ARG A 8 3.02 18.87 -14.92
CA ARG A 8 3.67 20.05 -14.31
C ARG A 8 2.68 21.16 -13.94
N ASP A 9 1.61 21.31 -14.71
CA ASP A 9 0.53 22.27 -14.43
C ASP A 9 -0.35 21.80 -13.25
N MET A 10 -0.49 20.49 -13.05
CA MET A 10 -1.23 19.88 -11.95
C MET A 10 -0.48 19.95 -10.61
N GLU A 11 0.86 19.84 -10.64
CA GLU A 11 1.74 20.00 -9.47
C GLU A 11 1.60 21.37 -8.77
N SER A 12 1.10 22.39 -9.47
CA SER A 12 0.92 23.75 -8.93
C SER A 12 -0.52 24.08 -8.50
N ALA A 13 -1.49 23.20 -8.80
CA ALA A 13 -2.89 23.43 -8.47
C ALA A 13 -3.20 22.90 -7.06
N LEU A 14 -3.85 23.73 -6.22
CA LEU A 14 -4.29 23.30 -4.89
C LEU A 14 -5.37 22.21 -4.96
N VAL A 15 -6.20 22.24 -6.00
CA VAL A 15 -7.25 21.26 -6.26
C VAL A 15 -7.24 20.93 -7.75
N PHE A 16 -7.20 19.64 -8.08
CA PHE A 16 -7.27 19.14 -9.45
C PHE A 16 -8.14 17.89 -9.51
N ALA A 17 -8.80 17.68 -10.65
CA ALA A 17 -9.43 16.40 -10.92
C ALA A 17 -8.34 15.38 -11.21
N ALA A 18 -8.37 14.23 -10.53
CA ALA A 18 -7.49 13.13 -10.88
C ALA A 18 -7.68 12.79 -12.37
N PRO A 19 -6.59 12.57 -13.13
CA PRO A 19 -6.72 12.12 -14.51
C PRO A 19 -7.49 10.80 -14.54
N GLU A 20 -8.22 10.55 -15.62
CA GLU A 20 -8.73 9.20 -15.91
C GLU A 20 -7.51 8.28 -16.06
N SER A 21 -7.16 7.57 -14.98
CA SER A 21 -6.10 6.56 -14.98
C SER A 21 -6.68 5.20 -15.34
N GLU A 22 -5.91 4.40 -16.07
CA GLU A 22 -6.23 2.99 -16.21
C GLU A 22 -6.22 2.35 -14.80
N PRO A 23 -7.25 1.56 -14.45
CA PRO A 23 -7.27 0.89 -13.15
C PRO A 23 -6.08 -0.07 -13.04
N PRO A 24 -5.53 -0.28 -11.83
CA PRO A 24 -4.47 -1.25 -11.63
C PRO A 24 -4.94 -2.65 -12.05
N VAL A 25 -4.03 -3.47 -12.59
CA VAL A 25 -4.34 -4.86 -12.92
C VAL A 25 -4.52 -5.72 -11.68
N LEU A 26 -3.93 -5.29 -10.57
CA LEU A 26 -4.09 -5.89 -9.26
C LEU A 26 -3.98 -4.82 -8.18
N GLU A 27 -4.89 -4.89 -7.21
CA GLU A 27 -4.88 -4.07 -6.01
C GLU A 27 -4.95 -4.98 -4.79
N LEU A 28 -4.06 -4.77 -3.82
CA LEU A 28 -4.12 -5.39 -2.49
C LEU A 28 -4.40 -4.32 -1.45
N ARG A 29 -5.24 -4.65 -0.45
CA ARG A 29 -5.52 -3.78 0.70
C ARG A 29 -5.14 -4.46 1.98
N VAL A 30 -4.42 -3.73 2.83
CA VAL A 30 -3.98 -4.19 4.15
C VAL A 30 -4.66 -3.35 5.20
N ASN A 31 -5.47 -3.97 6.05
CA ASN A 31 -6.10 -3.34 7.21
C ASN A 31 -5.12 -3.16 8.38
N PHE A 32 -3.95 -2.58 8.11
CA PHE A 32 -2.85 -2.53 9.07
C PHE A 32 -3.27 -1.88 10.39
N GLY A 33 -3.93 -0.72 10.36
CA GLY A 33 -4.36 -0.02 11.57
C GLY A 33 -5.37 -0.78 12.43
N VAL A 34 -6.18 -1.66 11.82
CA VAL A 34 -7.16 -2.49 12.55
C VAL A 34 -6.44 -3.54 13.39
N PHE A 35 -5.37 -4.13 12.86
CA PHE A 35 -4.63 -5.21 13.53
C PHE A 35 -3.45 -4.71 14.38
N ALA A 36 -2.76 -3.66 13.94
CA ALA A 36 -1.59 -3.10 14.61
C ALA A 36 -1.93 -1.99 15.63
N GLY A 37 -3.14 -1.40 15.55
CA GLY A 37 -3.54 -0.25 16.38
C GLY A 37 -2.76 1.04 16.08
N ARG A 38 -2.02 1.09 14.96
CA ARG A 38 -1.20 2.23 14.52
C ARG A 38 -1.08 2.26 13.00
N GLU A 39 -0.56 3.36 12.48
CA GLU A 39 -0.09 3.44 11.09
C GLU A 39 1.19 2.62 10.88
N ALA A 40 1.36 2.10 9.67
CA ALA A 40 2.66 1.58 9.25
C ALA A 40 3.63 2.76 9.10
N THR A 41 4.86 2.59 9.56
CA THR A 41 5.89 3.61 9.46
C THR A 41 6.48 3.65 8.05
N ASP A 42 7.08 4.78 7.67
CA ASP A 42 7.74 4.93 6.38
C ASP A 42 8.82 3.85 6.15
N ALA A 43 9.58 3.49 7.18
CA ALA A 43 10.61 2.46 7.11
C ALA A 43 10.03 1.07 6.83
N GLU A 44 8.90 0.73 7.47
CA GLU A 44 8.21 -0.55 7.23
C GLU A 44 7.61 -0.60 5.83
N ILE A 45 7.02 0.50 5.36
CA ILE A 45 6.49 0.61 4.00
C ILE A 45 7.61 0.48 2.96
N GLU A 46 8.76 1.11 3.20
CA GLU A 46 9.91 1.00 2.32
C GLU A 46 10.47 -0.43 2.30
N ALA A 47 10.50 -1.11 3.44
CA ALA A 47 10.89 -2.51 3.53
C ALA A 47 9.95 -3.42 2.72
N LEU A 48 8.63 -3.23 2.86
CA LEU A 48 7.63 -3.93 2.03
C LEU A 48 7.87 -3.66 0.54
N GLY A 49 8.10 -2.41 0.16
CA GLY A 49 8.39 -2.03 -1.22
C GLY A 49 9.58 -2.79 -1.80
N ARG A 50 10.68 -2.93 -1.02
CA ARG A 50 11.86 -3.70 -1.44
C ARG A 50 11.54 -5.19 -1.65
N GLU A 51 10.81 -5.81 -0.72
CA GLU A 51 10.42 -7.22 -0.85
C GLU A 51 9.52 -7.48 -2.07
N LEU A 52 8.64 -6.53 -2.37
CA LEU A 52 7.73 -6.59 -3.50
C LEU A 52 8.45 -6.41 -4.85
N LEU A 53 9.45 -5.53 -4.92
CA LEU A 53 10.27 -5.30 -6.13
C LEU A 53 11.12 -6.52 -6.53
N ASP A 54 11.34 -7.49 -5.63
CA ASP A 54 11.93 -8.79 -6.00
C ASP A 54 11.02 -9.65 -6.89
N LYS A 55 9.78 -9.21 -7.15
CA LYS A 55 8.76 -9.96 -7.89
C LYS A 55 8.15 -9.18 -9.06
N MET A 56 8.34 -7.87 -9.12
CA MET A 56 7.76 -6.98 -10.14
C MET A 56 8.64 -5.75 -10.36
N ASP A 57 8.47 -5.10 -11.51
CA ASP A 57 9.37 -4.01 -11.93
C ASP A 57 9.09 -2.70 -11.20
N HIS A 58 7.85 -2.49 -10.76
CA HIS A 58 7.42 -1.29 -10.04
C HIS A 58 6.21 -1.60 -9.14
N VAL A 59 6.06 -0.81 -8.07
CA VAL A 59 4.90 -0.87 -7.18
C VAL A 59 4.57 0.52 -6.66
N SER A 60 3.28 0.82 -6.56
CA SER A 60 2.77 1.98 -5.83
C SER A 60 2.17 1.51 -4.50
N ILE A 61 2.63 2.08 -3.40
CA ILE A 61 2.09 1.83 -2.07
C ILE A 61 1.56 3.14 -1.51
N VAL A 62 0.27 3.17 -1.21
CA VAL A 62 -0.42 4.30 -0.60
C VAL A 62 -0.71 3.95 0.85
N SER A 63 -0.20 4.75 1.78
CA SER A 63 -0.65 4.73 3.17
C SER A 63 -1.75 5.77 3.34
N GLU A 64 -2.95 5.31 3.67
CA GLU A 64 -4.12 6.18 3.78
C GLU A 64 -4.88 5.98 5.09
N ARG A 65 -5.42 7.09 5.59
CA ARG A 65 -6.48 7.06 6.60
C ARG A 65 -7.82 7.12 5.89
N HIS A 66 -8.49 5.98 5.82
CA HIS A 66 -9.78 5.87 5.17
C HIS A 66 -10.90 6.29 6.12
N HIS A 67 -11.55 7.41 5.82
CA HIS A 67 -12.72 7.88 6.56
C HIS A 67 -14.00 7.41 5.90
N GLU A 68 -14.81 6.65 6.63
CA GLU A 68 -16.18 6.34 6.24
C GLU A 68 -17.13 7.29 6.95
N ILE A 69 -17.97 8.01 6.19
CA ILE A 69 -18.91 8.99 6.72
C ILE A 69 -20.30 8.62 6.23
N GLY A 70 -21.13 8.12 7.15
CA GLY A 70 -22.53 7.83 6.91
C GLY A 70 -23.46 8.67 7.80
N PRO A 71 -24.78 8.63 7.55
CA PRO A 71 -25.77 9.36 8.36
C PRO A 71 -25.79 8.92 9.84
N GLU A 72 -25.49 7.65 10.10
CA GLU A 72 -25.68 7.02 11.42
C GLU A 72 -24.38 6.89 12.24
N ALA A 73 -23.22 6.83 11.56
CA ALA A 73 -21.92 6.71 12.20
C ALA A 73 -20.81 7.06 11.21
N GLY A 74 -19.67 7.50 11.75
CA GLY A 74 -18.42 7.66 11.02
C GLY A 74 -17.30 6.85 11.66
N GLY A 75 -16.34 6.42 10.85
CA GLY A 75 -15.18 5.64 11.29
C GLY A 75 -13.93 6.03 10.49
N ALA A 76 -12.76 5.73 11.03
CA ALA A 76 -11.50 5.89 10.32
C ALA A 76 -10.61 4.68 10.54
N VAL A 77 -10.06 4.12 9.48
CA VAL A 77 -9.09 3.02 9.54
C VAL A 77 -7.83 3.39 8.78
N HIS A 78 -6.67 2.98 9.29
CA HIS A 78 -5.42 3.11 8.56
C HIS A 78 -5.23 1.87 7.68
N GLN A 79 -5.13 2.10 6.38
CA GLN A 79 -5.00 1.07 5.37
C GLN A 79 -3.77 1.32 4.52
N LEU A 80 -3.12 0.25 4.09
CA LEU A 80 -2.20 0.31 2.96
C LEU A 80 -2.92 -0.19 1.71
N ARG A 81 -2.77 0.54 0.62
CA ARG A 81 -3.21 0.13 -0.71
C ARG A 81 -2.01 -0.06 -1.61
N ILE A 82 -1.87 -1.26 -2.15
CA ILE A 82 -0.77 -1.65 -3.03
C ILE A 82 -1.36 -1.80 -4.42
N GLU A 83 -0.91 -0.96 -5.35
CA GLU A 83 -1.39 -0.92 -6.72
C GLU A 83 -0.29 -1.43 -7.66
N ILE A 84 -0.65 -2.42 -8.47
CA ILE A 84 0.21 -2.96 -9.53
C ILE A 84 -0.40 -2.55 -10.88
N PRO A 85 0.26 -1.66 -11.65
CA PRO A 85 -0.18 -1.32 -13.00
C PRO A 85 0.20 -2.43 -14.00
N ALA A 86 -0.45 -2.44 -15.16
CA ALA A 86 -0.26 -3.49 -16.17
C ALA A 86 1.19 -3.58 -16.68
N ASP A 87 1.87 -2.44 -16.77
CA ASP A 87 3.23 -2.28 -17.25
C ASP A 87 4.30 -2.64 -16.20
N ALA A 88 3.92 -2.85 -14.94
CA ALA A 88 4.81 -3.33 -13.89
C ALA A 88 4.91 -4.87 -13.81
N LEU A 89 4.08 -5.59 -14.58
CA LEU A 89 4.11 -7.04 -14.59
C LEU A 89 5.39 -7.56 -15.26
N PRO A 90 6.13 -8.50 -14.61
CA PRO A 90 7.31 -9.08 -15.22
C PRO A 90 6.92 -9.84 -16.50
N LEU A 91 7.76 -9.75 -17.54
CA LEU A 91 7.52 -10.40 -18.84
C LEU A 91 7.32 -11.93 -18.76
N TRP A 92 7.82 -12.56 -17.68
CA TRP A 92 7.74 -13.98 -17.39
C TRP A 92 6.55 -14.38 -16.48
N GLY A 93 5.85 -13.40 -15.90
CA GLY A 93 4.68 -13.58 -15.04
C GLY A 93 3.37 -13.61 -15.83
N ARG A 94 3.10 -14.70 -16.55
CA ARG A 94 1.91 -14.84 -17.40
C ARG A 94 0.63 -15.27 -16.65
N ASP A 95 0.73 -15.65 -15.38
CA ASP A 95 -0.43 -15.98 -14.56
C ASP A 95 -0.63 -14.96 -13.42
N LEU A 96 -1.65 -14.10 -13.61
CA LEU A 96 -2.05 -13.11 -12.61
C LEU A 96 -2.54 -13.73 -11.30
N SER A 97 -3.10 -14.94 -11.34
CA SER A 97 -3.57 -15.65 -10.13
C SER A 97 -2.41 -16.10 -9.26
N GLU A 98 -1.37 -16.67 -9.88
CA GLU A 98 -0.16 -17.06 -9.18
C GLU A 98 0.58 -15.85 -8.61
N LEU A 99 0.73 -14.79 -9.40
CA LEU A 99 1.33 -13.54 -8.94
C LEU A 99 0.55 -12.97 -7.75
N ARG A 100 -0.79 -12.90 -7.86
CA ARG A 100 -1.64 -12.45 -6.76
C ARG A 100 -1.39 -13.24 -5.47
N GLY A 101 -1.34 -14.57 -5.55
CA GLY A 101 -1.08 -15.41 -4.39
C GLY A 101 0.26 -15.08 -3.73
N ARG A 102 1.33 -14.96 -4.52
CA ARG A 102 2.68 -14.62 -4.03
C ARG A 102 2.72 -13.23 -3.38
N LEU A 103 2.06 -12.25 -3.99
CA LEU A 103 2.04 -10.88 -3.45
C LEU A 103 1.24 -10.79 -2.15
N ILE A 104 0.13 -11.54 -2.03
CA ILE A 104 -0.63 -11.68 -0.78
C ILE A 104 0.27 -12.28 0.31
N GLU A 105 0.95 -13.39 0.02
CA GLU A 105 1.82 -14.08 1.00
C GLU A 105 2.95 -13.17 1.50
N VAL A 106 3.63 -12.45 0.60
CA VAL A 106 4.68 -11.49 0.97
C VAL A 106 4.13 -10.37 1.84
N THR A 107 3.00 -9.78 1.43
CA THR A 107 2.39 -8.64 2.14
C THR A 107 1.86 -9.05 3.52
N GLU A 108 1.25 -10.22 3.63
CA GLU A 108 0.72 -10.74 4.88
C GLU A 108 1.85 -11.08 5.85
N ARG A 109 2.90 -11.76 5.39
CA ARG A 109 4.09 -12.07 6.19
C ARG A 109 4.73 -10.79 6.74
N TRP A 110 4.91 -9.77 5.89
CA TRP A 110 5.42 -8.47 6.31
C TRP A 110 4.54 -7.84 7.40
N ALA A 111 3.22 -7.77 7.18
CA ALA A 111 2.30 -7.13 8.12
C ALA A 111 2.33 -7.82 9.50
N LEU A 112 2.35 -9.15 9.51
CA LEU A 112 2.45 -9.95 10.73
C LEU A 112 3.78 -9.72 11.46
N GLY A 113 4.89 -9.60 10.72
CA GLY A 113 6.20 -9.28 11.29
C GLY A 113 6.21 -7.93 12.02
N CYS A 114 5.74 -6.86 11.36
CA CYS A 114 5.63 -5.53 11.96
C CYS A 114 4.73 -5.47 13.20
N ILE A 115 3.68 -6.29 13.23
CA ILE A 115 2.77 -6.40 14.38
C ILE A 115 3.46 -7.13 15.52
N ALA A 116 4.16 -8.23 15.24
CA ALA A 116 4.87 -9.03 16.23
C ALA A 116 6.02 -8.25 16.89
N ASP A 117 6.89 -7.61 16.10
CA ASP A 117 8.03 -6.83 16.59
C ASP A 117 7.57 -5.73 17.55
N ARG A 118 6.40 -5.14 17.28
CA ARG A 118 5.83 -4.11 18.19
C ARG A 118 5.36 -4.69 19.52
N HIS A 119 4.84 -5.91 19.54
CA HIS A 119 4.45 -6.57 20.79
C HIS A 119 5.68 -6.85 21.67
N GLU A 120 6.83 -7.17 21.06
CA GLU A 120 8.08 -7.41 21.80
C GLU A 120 8.63 -6.12 22.43
N GLU A 121 8.66 -5.00 21.69
CA GLU A 121 9.11 -3.69 22.22
C GLU A 121 8.24 -3.19 23.40
N VAL A 122 6.93 -3.39 23.35
CA VAL A 122 6.01 -2.98 24.43
C VAL A 122 6.16 -3.87 25.67
N SER A 123 6.41 -5.17 25.47
CA SER A 123 6.62 -6.11 26.58
C SER A 123 7.95 -5.86 27.32
N GLU A 124 9.01 -5.47 26.60
CA GLU A 124 10.31 -5.17 27.20
C GLU A 124 10.27 -3.85 28.01
N ALA A 125 9.63 -2.80 27.47
CA ALA A 125 9.48 -1.52 28.15
C ALA A 125 8.61 -1.58 29.42
N ALA A 126 7.69 -2.55 29.53
CA ALA A 126 6.84 -2.75 30.71
C ALA A 126 7.52 -3.56 31.84
N THR A 127 8.72 -4.10 31.58
CA THR A 127 9.48 -4.91 32.55
C THR A 127 10.65 -4.13 33.19
N LEU A 128 10.83 -2.87 32.79
CA LEU A 128 11.78 -1.90 33.37
C LEU A 128 11.08 -0.93 34.32
#